data_AF-A0A946AU87-F1
#
_entry.id   AF-A0A946AU87-F1
#
_cell.length_a   1.000
_cell.length_b   1.000
_cell.length_c   1.000
_cell.angle_alpha   90.00
_cell.angle_beta   90.00
_cell.angle_gamma   90.00
#
_symmetry.space_group_name_H-M   'P 1'
#
loop_
_entity.id
_entity.type
_entity.pdbx_description
1 polymer ?
#
loop_
_entity_poly.entity_id
_entity_poly.type
_entity_poly.pdbx_seq_one_letter_code
_entity_poly.pdbx_strand_id
1 'polypeptide(L)'
;MTQNHKTNTPIITDYDQNGFTIDHVEFSGAVAILGADAVGYAITDIKVANDATISADDLNIFSDLGEDPHLLIIGIGATMSHPFMDLRKKCQQIGL
;
A
#
# COMPACT_ATOMS: atom_id res chain seq x y z
N MET A 1 -12.41 -3.03 3.03
CA MET A 1 -11.62 -3.09 1.77
C MET A 1 -11.87 -4.41 1.06
N THR A 2 -11.86 -4.43 -0.28
CA THR A 2 -11.96 -5.70 -1.04
C THR A 2 -10.56 -6.30 -1.12
N GLN A 3 -10.31 -7.38 -0.38
CA GLN A 3 -9.04 -8.10 -0.48
C GLN A 3 -8.95 -8.78 -1.85
N ASN A 4 -7.90 -8.47 -2.61
CA ASN A 4 -7.75 -8.98 -3.97
C ASN A 4 -6.88 -10.25 -4.03
N HIS A 5 -5.89 -10.38 -3.14
CA HIS A 5 -5.00 -11.56 -3.11
C HIS A 5 -4.41 -11.81 -1.72
N LYS A 6 -4.10 -13.08 -1.42
CA LYS A 6 -3.49 -13.54 -0.17
C LYS A 6 -2.30 -14.43 -0.47
N THR A 7 -1.14 -14.14 0.12
CA THR A 7 0.09 -14.89 -0.15
C THR A 7 1.09 -14.82 1.00
N ASN A 8 1.89 -15.88 1.15
CA ASN A 8 3.05 -15.90 2.05
C ASN A 8 4.32 -15.34 1.39
N THR A 9 4.28 -15.09 0.07
CA THR A 9 5.43 -14.65 -0.73
C THR A 9 5.07 -13.43 -1.57
N PRO A 10 4.88 -12.24 -0.96
CA PRO A 10 4.49 -11.02 -1.67
C PRO A 10 5.68 -10.40 -2.42
N ILE A 11 6.32 -11.19 -3.28
CA ILE A 11 7.48 -10.78 -4.07
C ILE A 11 6.98 -10.00 -5.27
N ILE A 12 7.36 -8.72 -5.35
CA ILE A 12 7.20 -7.90 -6.55
C ILE A 12 8.21 -8.42 -7.58
N THR A 13 7.72 -8.94 -8.70
CA THR A 13 8.54 -9.51 -9.79
C THR A 13 8.63 -8.58 -11.00
N ASP A 14 7.64 -7.69 -11.15
CA ASP A 14 7.64 -6.65 -12.17
C ASP A 14 6.89 -5.41 -11.68
N TYR A 15 7.25 -4.24 -12.20
CA TYR A 15 6.64 -2.94 -11.90
C TYR A 15 6.86 -1.96 -13.04
N ASP A 16 5.78 -1.31 -13.47
CA ASP A 16 5.81 -0.22 -14.44
C ASP A 16 4.76 0.86 -14.13
N GLN A 17 4.53 1.75 -15.09
CA GLN A 17 3.53 2.83 -14.97
C GLN A 17 2.07 2.34 -14.87
N ASN A 18 1.79 1.07 -15.18
CA ASN A 18 0.46 0.49 -15.19
C ASN A 18 0.15 -0.33 -13.94
N GLY A 19 1.15 -0.69 -13.14
CA GLY A 19 0.97 -1.36 -11.86
C GLY A 19 2.08 -2.34 -11.51
N PHE A 20 1.71 -3.44 -10.84
CA PHE A 20 2.65 -4.38 -10.22
C PHE A 20 2.29 -5.83 -10.56
N THR A 21 3.32 -6.66 -10.76
CA THR A 21 3.16 -8.12 -10.72
C THR A 21 3.69 -8.65 -9.40
N ILE A 22 2.80 -9.14 -8.54
CA ILE A 22 3.12 -9.64 -7.20
C ILE A 22 2.64 -11.08 -7.10
N ASP A 23 3.54 -12.00 -6.74
CA ASP A 23 3.21 -13.42 -6.61
C ASP A 23 2.52 -13.98 -7.88
N HIS A 24 3.03 -13.60 -9.05
CA HIS A 24 2.49 -13.95 -10.37
C HIS A 24 1.07 -13.43 -10.68
N VAL A 25 0.55 -12.50 -9.87
CA VAL A 25 -0.74 -11.82 -10.10
C VAL A 25 -0.49 -10.37 -10.48
N GLU A 26 -1.18 -9.92 -11.53
CA GLU A 26 -1.13 -8.53 -11.99
C GLU A 26 -2.14 -7.67 -11.22
N PHE A 27 -1.68 -6.50 -10.76
CA PHE A 27 -2.50 -5.48 -10.11
C PHE A 27 -2.31 -4.17 -10.87
N SER A 28 -3.42 -3.50 -11.20
CA SER A 28 -3.39 -2.23 -11.92
C SER A 28 -3.31 -1.05 -10.96
N GLY A 29 -2.37 -0.14 -11.18
CA GLY A 29 -2.19 1.07 -10.37
C GLY A 29 -1.48 0.82 -9.03
N ALA A 30 -1.90 1.55 -8.00
CA ALA A 30 -1.27 1.48 -6.68
C ALA A 30 -1.82 0.32 -5.85
N VAL A 31 -0.95 -0.31 -5.08
CA VAL A 31 -1.30 -1.44 -4.19
C VAL A 31 -0.72 -1.22 -2.80
N ALA A 32 -1.38 -1.80 -1.81
CA ALA A 32 -0.84 -2.00 -0.46
C ALA A 32 -0.61 -3.49 -0.21
N ILE A 33 0.54 -3.80 0.37
CA ILE A 33 0.88 -5.13 0.88
C ILE A 33 0.90 -5.03 2.40
N LEU A 34 0.00 -5.74 3.06
CA LEU A 34 -0.25 -5.65 4.50
C LEU A 34 -0.08 -7.01 5.16
N GLY A 35 0.41 -7.04 6.39
CA GLY A 35 0.41 -8.27 7.20
C GLY A 35 -1.02 -8.77 7.46
N ALA A 36 -1.23 -10.09 7.41
CA ALA A 36 -2.52 -10.70 7.70
C ALA A 36 -2.35 -12.05 8.44
N ASP A 37 -2.94 -12.13 9.64
CA ASP A 37 -2.75 -13.19 10.64
C ASP A 37 -2.90 -14.63 10.12
N ALA A 38 -3.71 -14.85 9.09
CA ALA A 38 -4.02 -16.19 8.57
C ALA A 38 -3.20 -16.64 7.36
N VAL A 39 -2.52 -15.73 6.66
CA VAL A 39 -1.97 -15.99 5.31
C VAL A 39 -0.65 -15.26 5.03
N GLY A 40 -0.02 -14.67 6.04
CA GLY A 40 1.19 -13.88 5.90
C GLY A 40 0.87 -12.47 5.44
N TYR A 41 0.43 -12.31 4.17
CA TYR A 41 0.15 -11.00 3.57
C TYR A 41 -1.15 -10.94 2.79
N ALA A 42 -1.79 -9.77 2.83
CA ALA A 42 -2.92 -9.39 2.01
C ALA A 42 -2.53 -8.26 1.06
N ILE A 43 -2.90 -8.39 -0.22
CA ILE A 43 -2.69 -7.36 -1.24
C ILE A 43 -4.04 -6.75 -1.60
N THR A 44 -4.09 -5.41 -1.59
CA THR A 44 -5.29 -4.64 -1.93
C THR A 44 -4.93 -3.48 -2.84
N ASP A 45 -5.81 -3.19 -3.80
CA ASP A 45 -5.67 -1.99 -4.63
C ASP A 45 -5.95 -0.75 -3.78
N ILE A 46 -5.18 0.31 -4.02
CA ILE A 46 -5.40 1.64 -3.46
C ILE A 46 -5.96 2.52 -4.58
N LYS A 47 -7.17 3.04 -4.38
CA LYS A 47 -7.77 4.03 -5.28
C LYS A 47 -7.19 5.41 -4.98
N VAL A 48 -6.02 5.69 -5.53
CA VAL A 48 -5.40 7.02 -5.42
C VAL A 48 -6.29 8.03 -6.14
N ALA A 49 -6.73 9.07 -5.44
CA ALA A 49 -7.77 9.98 -5.91
C ALA A 49 -7.39 10.78 -7.18
N ASN A 50 -6.08 10.96 -7.44
CA ASN A 50 -5.55 11.62 -8.63
C ASN A 50 -4.19 11.01 -9.01
N ASP A 51 -4.19 10.07 -9.96
CA ASP A 51 -3.14 9.50 -10.86
C ASP A 51 -1.62 9.60 -10.56
N ALA A 52 -1.14 10.07 -9.40
CA ALA A 52 0.28 10.21 -9.14
C ALA A 52 0.70 10.31 -7.67
N THR A 53 -0.21 10.55 -6.71
CA THR A 53 0.20 10.84 -5.33
C THR A 53 -0.73 10.26 -4.27
N ILE A 54 -0.15 9.41 -3.43
CA ILE A 54 -0.78 8.96 -2.17
C ILE A 54 -1.03 10.17 -1.27
N SER A 55 -2.25 10.27 -0.74
CA SER A 55 -2.71 11.28 0.20
C SER A 55 -2.75 10.71 1.64
N ALA A 56 -2.97 11.58 2.63
CA ALA A 56 -3.16 11.15 4.01
C ALA A 56 -4.42 10.28 4.21
N ASP A 57 -5.44 10.46 3.36
CA ASP A 57 -6.68 9.68 3.44
C ASP A 57 -6.48 8.24 2.96
N ASP A 58 -5.55 8.02 2.03
CA ASP A 58 -5.19 6.68 1.56
C ASP A 58 -4.55 5.85 2.70
N LEU A 59 -3.97 6.50 3.71
CA LEU A 59 -3.43 5.83 4.91
C LEU A 59 -4.53 5.35 5.88
N ASN A 60 -5.81 5.65 5.63
CA ASN A 60 -6.89 5.05 6.41
C ASN A 60 -6.98 3.53 6.22
N ILE A 61 -6.31 2.96 5.22
CA ILE A 61 -6.09 1.52 5.05
C ILE A 61 -5.57 0.81 6.32
N PHE A 62 -4.84 1.53 7.18
CA PHE A 62 -4.31 0.96 8.42
C PHE A 62 -5.36 0.78 9.53
N SER A 63 -6.56 1.37 9.43
CA SER A 63 -7.58 1.28 10.48
C SER A 63 -8.13 -0.14 10.68
N ASP A 64 -8.02 -0.99 9.65
CA ASP A 64 -8.63 -2.32 9.61
C ASP A 64 -7.58 -3.43 9.83
N LEU A 65 -6.35 -3.09 10.21
CA LEU A 65 -5.30 -4.09 10.47
C LEU A 65 -5.51 -4.79 11.82
N GLY A 66 -5.16 -6.08 11.86
CA GLY A 66 -5.16 -6.86 13.10
C GLY A 66 -4.02 -6.48 14.05
N GLU A 67 -2.95 -5.90 13.52
CA GLU A 67 -1.78 -5.44 14.26
C GLU A 67 -1.26 -4.11 13.74
N ASP A 68 -0.70 -3.30 14.64
CA ASP A 68 -0.10 -2.02 14.27
C ASP A 68 1.20 -2.24 13.47
N PRO A 69 1.34 -1.61 12.28
CA PRO A 69 2.56 -1.71 11.51
C PRO A 69 3.71 -0.97 12.20
N HIS A 70 4.90 -1.57 12.20
CA HIS A 70 6.12 -0.95 12.76
C HIS A 70 6.92 -0.14 11.72
N LEU A 71 6.65 -0.35 10.43
CA LEU A 71 7.34 0.28 9.32
C LEU A 71 6.39 0.47 8.15
N LEU A 72 6.38 1.67 7.58
CA LEU A 72 5.66 1.98 6.35
C LEU A 72 6.67 2.32 5.24
N ILE A 73 6.61 1.58 4.13
CA ILE A 73 7.36 1.86 2.91
C ILE A 73 6.38 2.41 1.86
N ILE A 74 6.65 3.61 1.35
CA ILE A 74 5.83 4.23 0.30
C ILE A 74 6.65 4.33 -0.98
N GLY A 75 6.25 3.58 -2.01
CA GLY A 75 6.76 3.73 -3.37
C GLY A 75 6.12 4.95 -4.03
N ILE A 76 6.93 5.94 -4.43
CA ILE A 76 6.45 7.21 -5.00
C ILE A 76 6.36 7.22 -6.53
N GLY A 77 6.59 6.07 -7.17
CA GLY A 77 6.72 5.97 -8.61
C GLY A 77 7.88 6.79 -9.17
N ALA A 78 7.70 7.34 -10.37
CA ALA A 78 8.77 8.04 -11.10
C ALA A 78 9.12 9.45 -10.56
N THR A 79 8.19 10.11 -9.84
CA THR A 79 8.35 11.52 -9.44
C THR A 79 8.08 11.74 -7.96
N MET A 80 8.97 12.48 -7.29
CA MET A 80 8.86 12.83 -5.87
C MET A 80 7.92 14.03 -5.64
N SER A 81 6.62 13.85 -5.85
CA SER A 81 5.58 14.89 -5.73
C SER A 81 4.64 14.73 -4.52
N HIS A 82 4.94 13.82 -3.59
CA HIS A 82 4.03 13.44 -2.52
C HIS A 82 3.91 14.50 -1.40
N PRO A 83 2.74 14.65 -0.76
CA PRO A 83 2.52 15.56 0.36
C PRO A 83 3.13 15.02 1.67
N PHE A 84 4.47 14.92 1.71
CA PHE A 84 5.20 14.22 2.79
C PHE A 84 4.91 14.75 4.19
N MET A 85 4.57 16.03 4.35
CA MET A 85 4.24 16.59 5.67
C MET A 85 2.89 16.08 6.19
N ASP A 86 1.89 15.96 5.32
CA ASP A 86 0.57 15.49 5.72
C ASP A 86 0.59 13.97 5.95
N LEU A 87 1.31 13.23 5.10
CA LEU A 87 1.59 11.81 5.32
C LEU A 87 2.28 11.58 6.67
N ARG A 88 3.33 12.35 6.98
CA ARG A 88 4.03 12.24 8.27
C ARG A 88 3.12 12.51 9.47
N LYS A 89 2.30 13.56 9.42
CA LYS A 89 1.34 13.87 10.50
C LYS A 89 0.34 12.74 10.68
N LYS A 90 -0.14 12.16 9.59
CA LYS A 90 -1.07 11.04 9.63
C LYS A 90 -0.42 9.79 10.22
N CYS A 91 0.82 9.45 9.83
CA CYS A 91 1.59 8.36 10.44
C CYS A 91 1.69 8.53 11.97
N GLN A 92 2.04 9.73 12.44
CA GLN A 92 2.12 10.02 13.88
C GLN A 92 0.78 9.82 14.61
N GLN A 93 -0.35 10.12 13.95
CA GLN A 93 -1.68 9.93 14.53
C GLN A 93 -2.07 8.45 14.66
N ILE A 94 -1.56 7.60 13.76
CA ILE A 94 -1.83 6.15 13.74
C ILE A 94 -0.72 5.33 14.42
N GLY A 95 0.25 5.98 15.07
CA GLY A 95 1.32 5.30 15.82
C GLY A 95 2.48 4.78 14.97
N LEU A 96 2.62 5.28 13.73
CA LEU A 96 3.70 4.97 12.77
C LEU A 96 4.80 6.05 12.75
#